data_AF-A0A231R3M6-F1
#
_entry.id   AF-A0A231R3M6-F1
#
_cell.length_a   1.000
_cell.length_b   1.000
_cell.length_c   1.000
_cell.angle_alpha   90.00
_cell.angle_beta   90.00
_cell.angle_gamma   90.00
#
_symmetry.space_group_name_H-M   'P 1'
#
loop_
_entity.id
_entity.type
_entity.pdbx_description
1 polymer ?
#
loop_
_entity_poly.entity_id
_entity_poly.type
_entity_poly.pdbx_seq_one_letter_code
_entity_poly.pdbx_strand_id
1 'polypeptide(L)'
;MFNNAVLPDEDMGYTILSDLKRVTREYATAATESVCPEVRQMFTQLLDDTLKLQGELYTVMQQNNMYSASSPAIKPELDKQLKEYQQTQQKTTQFVQQTQAAQANIAMNAQNGAQAPAYQ
;
A
#
# COMPACT_ATOMS: atom_id res chain seq x y z
N MET A 1 34.14 30.53 13.67
CA MET A 1 33.83 30.04 12.31
C MET A 1 32.85 28.89 12.46
N PHE A 2 31.57 29.10 12.14
CA PHE A 2 30.59 28.01 12.12
C PHE A 2 30.81 27.22 10.83
N ASN A 3 31.38 26.04 10.97
CA ASN A 3 31.57 25.10 9.88
C ASN A 3 30.19 24.49 9.58
N ASN A 4 29.39 25.13 8.70
CA ASN A 4 28.19 24.50 8.15
C ASN A 4 28.68 23.30 7.33
N ALA A 5 28.69 22.12 7.94
CA ALA A 5 28.94 20.88 7.22
C ALA A 5 27.79 20.69 6.23
N VAL A 6 28.02 21.11 4.99
CA VAL A 6 27.11 20.85 3.88
C VAL A 6 27.13 19.33 3.67
N LEU A 7 25.97 18.69 3.72
CA LEU A 7 25.84 17.26 3.42
C LEU A 7 26.39 17.00 2.01
N PRO A 8 27.12 15.89 1.79
CA PRO A 8 27.48 15.44 0.45
C PRO A 8 26.23 15.35 -0.45
N ASP A 9 26.40 15.61 -1.75
CA ASP A 9 25.27 15.60 -2.71
C ASP A 9 24.52 14.27 -2.73
N GLU A 10 25.23 13.14 -2.56
CA GLU A 10 24.65 11.81 -2.46
C GLU A 10 23.74 11.68 -1.21
N ASP A 11 24.23 12.10 -0.04
CA ASP A 11 23.48 12.05 1.22
C ASP A 11 22.26 12.99 1.18
N MET A 12 22.41 14.16 0.57
CA MET A 12 21.31 15.09 0.32
C MET A 12 20.28 14.47 -0.64
N GLY A 13 20.73 13.85 -1.73
CA GLY A 13 19.90 13.13 -2.68
C GLY A 13 19.10 12.01 -2.03
N TYR A 14 19.73 11.18 -1.20
CA TYR A 14 19.03 10.13 -0.45
C TYR A 14 18.06 10.69 0.60
N THR A 15 18.40 11.80 1.26
CA THR A 15 17.52 12.47 2.23
C THR A 15 16.23 12.92 1.54
N ILE A 16 16.36 13.63 0.41
CA ILE A 16 15.22 14.12 -0.37
C ILE A 16 14.44 12.92 -0.94
N LEU A 17 15.12 11.93 -1.52
CA LEU A 17 14.46 10.77 -2.10
C LEU A 17 13.68 9.95 -1.06
N SER A 18 14.19 9.84 0.16
CA SER A 18 13.52 9.18 1.27
C SER A 18 12.24 9.92 1.67
N ASP A 19 12.31 11.26 1.74
CA ASP A 19 11.15 12.10 2.04
C ASP A 19 10.08 12.01 0.95
N LEU A 20 10.47 12.10 -0.33
CA LEU A 20 9.59 11.92 -1.48
C LEU A 20 8.88 10.55 -1.43
N LYS A 21 9.61 9.47 -1.15
CA LYS A 21 9.01 8.13 -0.98
C LYS A 21 8.00 8.08 0.17
N ARG A 22 8.25 8.81 1.26
CA ARG A 22 7.34 8.86 2.42
C ARG A 22 6.06 9.60 2.03
N VAL A 23 6.16 10.83 1.53
CA VAL A 23 5.00 11.66 1.22
C VAL A 23 4.18 11.11 0.05
N THR A 24 4.79 10.45 -0.94
CA THR A 24 4.06 9.70 -1.98
C THR A 24 3.08 8.69 -1.35
N ARG A 25 3.51 7.92 -0.34
CA ARG A 25 2.64 6.93 0.32
C ARG A 25 1.52 7.61 1.11
N GLU A 26 1.85 8.68 1.83
CA GLU A 26 0.87 9.45 2.60
C GLU A 26 -0.19 10.09 1.70
N TYR A 27 0.22 10.71 0.59
CA TYR A 27 -0.69 11.30 -0.40
C TYR A 27 -1.52 10.25 -1.14
N ALA A 28 -0.97 9.06 -1.41
CA ALA A 28 -1.75 7.96 -1.96
C ALA A 28 -2.89 7.56 -1.01
N THR A 29 -2.60 7.34 0.27
CA THR A 29 -3.63 7.07 1.30
C THR A 29 -4.64 8.20 1.36
N ALA A 30 -4.19 9.45 1.43
CA ALA A 30 -5.07 10.60 1.53
C ALA A 30 -5.97 10.77 0.29
N ALA A 31 -5.46 10.53 -0.93
CA ALA A 31 -6.24 10.55 -2.16
C ALA A 31 -7.30 9.44 -2.17
N THR A 32 -6.98 8.24 -1.70
CA THR A 32 -7.92 7.11 -1.72
C THR A 32 -8.95 7.14 -0.59
N GLU A 33 -8.61 7.73 0.56
CA GLU A 33 -9.43 7.68 1.77
C GLU A 33 -10.16 9.01 2.08
N SER A 34 -9.87 10.09 1.37
CA SER A 34 -10.59 11.36 1.52
C SER A 34 -12.05 11.24 1.06
N VAL A 35 -12.98 11.57 1.95
CA VAL A 35 -14.43 11.63 1.67
C VAL A 35 -14.81 12.87 0.86
N CYS A 36 -14.15 14.00 1.12
CA CYS A 36 -14.38 15.27 0.39
C CYS A 36 -13.71 15.21 -1.00
N PRO A 37 -14.47 15.39 -2.09
CA PRO A 37 -13.94 15.35 -3.46
C PRO A 37 -12.81 16.36 -3.72
N GLU A 38 -12.91 17.55 -3.16
CA GLU A 38 -11.93 18.62 -3.33
C GLU A 38 -10.60 18.27 -2.66
N VAL A 39 -10.66 17.71 -1.43
CA VAL A 39 -9.47 17.25 -0.70
C VAL A 39 -8.84 16.06 -1.40
N ARG A 40 -9.66 15.13 -1.93
CA ARG A 40 -9.17 14.04 -2.78
C ARG A 40 -8.41 14.57 -3.98
N GLN A 41 -9.00 15.49 -4.74
CA GLN A 41 -8.38 16.06 -5.93
C GLN A 41 -7.05 16.75 -5.62
N MET A 42 -7.00 17.48 -4.49
CA MET A 42 -5.77 18.11 -4.01
C MET A 42 -4.67 17.06 -3.74
N PHE A 43 -4.98 15.98 -3.02
CA PHE A 43 -4.01 14.92 -2.76
C PHE A 43 -3.63 14.12 -4.01
N THR A 44 -4.55 13.94 -4.96
CA THR A 44 -4.21 13.36 -6.28
C THR A 44 -3.19 14.23 -7.01
N GLN A 45 -3.37 15.55 -7.03
CA GLN A 45 -2.42 16.46 -7.66
C GLN A 45 -1.04 16.42 -6.97
N LEU A 46 -1.03 16.49 -5.63
CA LEU A 46 0.21 16.40 -4.85
C LEU A 46 0.92 15.06 -5.06
N LEU A 47 0.18 13.96 -5.18
CA LEU A 47 0.71 12.64 -5.50
C LEU A 47 1.38 12.63 -6.87
N ASP A 48 0.69 13.11 -7.90
CA ASP A 48 1.21 13.14 -9.27
C ASP A 48 2.49 13.98 -9.38
N ASP A 49 2.49 15.16 -8.75
CA ASP A 49 3.65 16.06 -8.73
C ASP A 49 4.83 15.42 -7.99
N THR A 50 4.57 14.76 -6.86
CA THR A 50 5.62 14.07 -6.07
C THR A 50 6.21 12.88 -6.83
N LEU A 51 5.38 12.10 -7.54
CA LEU A 51 5.84 10.98 -8.37
C LEU A 51 6.79 11.46 -9.47
N LYS A 52 6.46 12.60 -10.10
CA LYS A 52 7.31 13.22 -11.12
C LYS A 52 8.65 13.65 -10.53
N LEU A 53 8.65 14.39 -9.41
CA LEU A 53 9.86 14.83 -8.71
C LEU A 53 10.73 13.63 -8.29
N GLN A 54 10.12 12.56 -7.78
CA GLN A 54 10.82 11.35 -7.39
C GLN A 54 11.53 10.69 -8.60
N GLY A 55 10.88 10.66 -9.77
CA GLY A 55 11.46 10.12 -11.00
C GLY A 55 12.59 10.98 -11.58
N GLU A 56 12.44 12.30 -11.52
CA GLU A 56 13.48 13.25 -11.94
C GLU A 56 14.73 13.13 -11.05
N LEU A 57 14.54 13.13 -9.72
CA LEU A 57 15.64 12.97 -8.77
C LEU A 57 16.34 11.61 -8.94
N TYR A 58 15.58 10.53 -9.09
CA TYR A 58 16.13 9.21 -9.38
C TYR A 58 17.03 9.24 -10.63
N THR A 59 16.56 9.86 -11.71
CA THR A 59 17.32 9.97 -12.97
C THR A 59 18.63 10.72 -12.76
N VAL A 60 18.60 11.85 -12.05
CA VAL A 60 19.79 12.64 -11.74
C VAL A 60 20.78 11.86 -10.86
N MET A 61 20.31 11.22 -9.79
CA MET A 61 21.16 10.42 -8.92
C MET A 61 21.79 9.24 -9.67
N GLN A 62 21.03 8.57 -10.54
CA GLN A 62 21.52 7.46 -11.36
C GLN A 62 22.61 7.93 -12.35
N GLN A 63 22.40 9.05 -13.04
CA GLN A 63 23.37 9.61 -13.98
C GLN A 63 24.68 10.02 -13.31
N ASN A 64 24.63 10.44 -12.05
CA ASN A 64 25.79 10.84 -11.27
C ASN A 64 26.42 9.70 -10.46
N ASN A 65 26.00 8.45 -10.68
CA ASN A 65 26.45 7.28 -9.91
C ASN A 65 26.22 7.39 -8.38
N MET A 66 25.24 8.21 -7.97
CA MET A 66 24.85 8.41 -6.57
C MET A 66 23.75 7.44 -6.13
N TYR A 67 23.15 6.69 -7.06
CA TYR A 67 22.10 5.73 -6.77
C TYR A 67 22.62 4.29 -6.85
N SER A 68 22.55 3.56 -5.73
CA SER A 68 22.77 2.13 -5.70
C SER A 68 21.42 1.43 -5.69
N ALA A 69 21.03 0.87 -6.83
CA ALA A 69 19.85 0.01 -6.87
C ALA A 69 20.08 -1.20 -5.96
N SER A 70 19.06 -1.60 -5.21
CA SER A 70 19.11 -2.84 -4.42
C SER A 70 19.63 -3.98 -5.29
N SER A 71 20.50 -4.81 -4.71
CA SER A 71 20.99 -6.01 -5.38
C SER A 71 19.82 -6.81 -5.97
N PRO A 72 19.97 -7.39 -7.18
CA PRO A 72 18.95 -8.23 -7.77
C PRO A 72 18.43 -9.24 -6.75
N ALA A 73 17.11 -9.33 -6.61
CA ALA A 73 16.52 -10.29 -5.69
C ALA A 73 16.99 -11.70 -6.09
N ILE A 74 17.59 -12.42 -5.15
CA ILE A 74 18.01 -13.80 -5.41
C ILE A 74 16.77 -14.66 -5.58
N LYS A 75 16.79 -15.51 -6.61
CA LYS A 75 15.66 -16.38 -6.97
C LYS A 75 15.04 -17.15 -5.78
N PRO A 76 15.82 -17.67 -4.80
CA PRO A 76 15.25 -18.32 -3.62
C PRO A 76 14.35 -17.43 -2.76
N GLU A 77 14.67 -16.13 -2.62
CA GLU A 77 13.84 -15.21 -1.83
C GLU A 77 12.53 -14.91 -2.58
N LEU A 78 12.59 -14.76 -3.90
CA LEU A 78 11.39 -14.63 -4.73
C LEU A 78 10.50 -15.87 -4.64
N ASP A 79 11.09 -17.07 -4.70
CA ASP A 79 10.35 -18.33 -4.60
C ASP A 79 9.69 -18.48 -3.21
N LYS A 80 10.36 -18.03 -2.15
CA LYS A 80 9.81 -17.98 -0.79
C LYS A 80 8.59 -17.04 -0.70
N GLN A 81 8.74 -15.80 -1.17
CA GLN A 81 7.66 -14.81 -1.18
C GLN A 81 6.46 -15.30 -2.02
N LEU A 82 6.72 -15.91 -3.18
CA LEU A 82 5.67 -16.49 -4.02
C LEU A 82 4.88 -17.57 -3.29
N LYS A 83 5.56 -18.48 -2.57
CA LYS A 83 4.90 -19.53 -1.78
C LYS A 83 4.08 -18.93 -0.63
N GLU A 84 4.59 -17.93 0.06
CA GLU A 84 3.86 -17.23 1.13
C GLU A 84 2.58 -16.54 0.59
N TYR A 85 2.65 -15.91 -0.58
CA TYR A 85 1.49 -15.30 -1.22
C TYR A 85 0.46 -16.32 -1.70
N GLN A 86 0.90 -17.45 -2.26
CA GLN A 86 -0.01 -18.55 -2.61
C GLN A 86 -0.76 -19.07 -1.38
N GLN A 87 -0.06 -19.27 -0.25
CA GLN A 87 -0.69 -19.67 1.00
C GLN A 87 -1.67 -18.63 1.52
N THR A 88 -1.30 -17.35 1.44
CA THR A 88 -2.16 -16.23 1.85
C THR A 88 -3.44 -16.21 1.01
N GLN A 89 -3.33 -16.34 -0.31
CA GLN A 89 -4.48 -16.41 -1.22
C GLN A 89 -5.42 -17.57 -0.88
N GLN A 90 -4.87 -18.75 -0.58
CA GLN A 90 -5.66 -19.92 -0.17
C GLN A 90 -6.41 -19.66 1.13
N LYS A 91 -5.73 -19.12 2.15
CA LYS A 91 -6.33 -18.77 3.44
C LYS A 91 -7.44 -17.73 3.29
N THR A 92 -7.21 -16.69 2.49
CA THR A 92 -8.23 -15.67 2.19
C THR A 92 -9.44 -16.27 1.51
N THR A 93 -9.23 -17.15 0.53
CA THR A 93 -10.34 -17.84 -0.16
C THR A 93 -11.17 -18.68 0.81
N GLN A 94 -10.52 -19.45 1.68
CA GLN A 94 -11.19 -20.25 2.71
C GLN A 94 -11.98 -19.38 3.70
N PHE A 95 -11.37 -18.28 4.16
CA PHE A 95 -12.03 -17.33 5.06
C PHE A 95 -13.29 -16.72 4.44
N VAL A 96 -13.22 -16.30 3.17
CA VAL A 96 -14.38 -15.74 2.46
C VAL A 96 -15.48 -16.80 2.33
N GLN A 97 -15.14 -18.03 1.95
CA GLN A 97 -16.12 -19.12 1.84
C GLN A 97 -16.78 -19.45 3.19
N GLN A 98 -16.01 -19.54 4.26
CA GLN A 98 -16.53 -19.77 5.61
C GLN A 98 -17.45 -18.63 6.06
N THR A 99 -17.07 -17.39 5.78
CA THR A 99 -17.86 -16.21 6.12
C THR A 99 -19.19 -16.19 5.36
N GLN A 100 -19.18 -16.48 4.06
CA GLN A 100 -20.38 -16.56 3.24
C GLN A 100 -21.30 -17.72 3.68
N ALA A 101 -20.74 -18.90 3.98
CA ALA A 101 -21.50 -20.04 4.48
C ALA A 101 -22.14 -19.75 5.86
N ALA A 102 -21.43 -19.03 6.74
CA ALA A 102 -21.99 -18.58 8.01
C ALA A 102 -23.15 -17.59 7.82
N GLN A 103 -23.02 -16.64 6.89
CA GLN A 103 -24.10 -15.70 6.55
C GLN A 103 -25.32 -16.41 5.94
N ALA A 104 -25.11 -17.41 5.08
CA ALA A 104 -26.19 -18.22 4.51
C ALA A 104 -26.95 -19.01 5.59
N ASN A 105 -26.25 -19.58 6.58
CA ASN A 105 -26.87 -20.29 7.70
C ASN A 105 -27.70 -19.37 8.62
N ILE A 106 -27.28 -18.11 8.80
CA ILE A 106 -28.03 -17.11 9.56
C ILE A 106 -29.31 -16.71 8.81
N ALA A 107 -29.22 -16.50 7.49
CA ALA A 107 -30.39 -16.22 6.65
C ALA A 107 -31.40 -17.39 6.65
N MET A 108 -30.91 -18.64 6.61
CA MET A 108 -31.77 -19.83 6.61
C MET A 108 -32.46 -20.10 7.96
N ASN A 109 -31.82 -19.74 9.09
CA ASN A 109 -32.45 -19.78 10.41
C ASN A 109 -33.47 -18.66 10.63
N ALA A 110 -33.22 -17.46 10.09
CA ALA A 110 -34.18 -16.35 10.15
C ALA A 110 -35.49 -16.65 9.39
N GLN A 111 -35.43 -17.50 8.36
CA GLN A 111 -36.58 -17.89 7.55
C GLN A 111 -37.41 -19.05 8.16
N ASN A 112 -36.81 -19.88 9.04
CA ASN A 112 -37.49 -20.98 9.74
C ASN A 112 -38.09 -20.59 11.10
N GLY A 113 -37.82 -19.38 11.61
CA GLY A 113 -38.36 -18.89 12.90
C GLY A 113 -39.78 -18.31 12.85
N ALA A 114 -40.46 -18.32 11.70
CA ALA A 114 -41.76 -17.66 11.51
C ALA A 114 -42.98 -18.59 11.59
N GLN A 115 -42.91 -19.69 12.36
CA GLN A 115 -44.09 -20.54 12.61
C GLN A 115 -44.31 -20.70 14.12
N ALA A 116 -45.02 -19.71 14.68
CA ALA A 116 -45.50 -19.77 16.06
C ALA A 116 -46.57 -20.87 16.19
N PRO A 117 -46.52 -21.72 17.25
CA PRO A 117 -47.57 -22.70 17.49
C PRO A 117 -48.86 -21.98 17.91
N ALA A 118 -49.97 -22.31 17.25
CA ALA A 118 -51.31 -21.90 17.67
C ALA A 118 -51.67 -22.64 18.96
N TYR A 119 -51.80 -21.91 20.06
CA TYR A 119 -52.30 -22.44 21.32
C TYR A 119 -53.82 -22.66 21.21
N GLN A 120 -54.27 -23.91 21.39
CA GLN A 120 -55.65 -24.31 21.69
C GLN A 120 -55.82 -24.50 23.19
#